data_AF-A0A3M6UW47-F1
#
_entry.id   AF-A0A3M6UW47-F1
#
_cell.length_a   1.000
_cell.length_b   1.000
_cell.length_c   1.000
_cell.angle_alpha   90.00
_cell.angle_beta   90.00
_cell.angle_gamma   90.00
#
_symmetry.space_group_name_H-M   'P 1'
#
loop_
_entity.id
_entity.type
_entity.pdbx_description
1 polymer ?
#
loop_
_entity_poly.entity_id
_entity_poly.type
_entity_poly.pdbx_seq_one_letter_code
_entity_poly.pdbx_strand_id
1 'polypeptide(L)'
;PAHWHKDCPIANGKNQSPIDLITGEAKYDSGLKPLTAKYTPFSDAKFLNNGHSVQFQPSPGNPSELTGGMLTAKYNFEQFHFHWGGNDAEGSEHRVDGKMYPAEMEAFRSVMNRDGKPMVGNYRPPCPLHERAVKTSF
;
A
#
# COMPACT_ATOMS: atom_id res chain seq x y z
N PRO A 1 13.81 -9.51 -0.13
CA PRO A 1 13.91 -8.46 -1.18
C PRO A 1 14.92 -8.79 -2.30
N ALA A 2 16.21 -8.96 -1.98
CA ALA A 2 17.29 -9.11 -2.98
C ALA A 2 17.13 -10.29 -3.97
N HIS A 3 16.32 -11.29 -3.65
CA HIS A 3 16.11 -12.49 -4.48
C HIS A 3 14.72 -12.56 -5.11
N TRP A 4 13.81 -11.62 -4.83
CA TRP A 4 12.43 -11.68 -5.32
C TRP A 4 12.33 -11.71 -6.85
N HIS A 5 13.29 -11.11 -7.55
CA HIS A 5 13.34 -11.13 -9.01
C HIS A 5 13.52 -12.51 -9.63
N LYS A 6 13.97 -13.51 -8.86
CA LYS A 6 14.15 -14.89 -9.35
C LYS A 6 12.80 -15.53 -9.69
N ASP A 7 11.82 -15.34 -8.82
CA ASP A 7 10.48 -15.93 -8.95
C ASP A 7 9.45 -14.93 -9.50
N CYS A 8 9.71 -13.64 -9.26
CA CYS A 8 8.83 -12.53 -9.59
C CYS A 8 9.65 -11.47 -10.39
N PRO A 9 9.95 -11.69 -11.71
CA PRO A 9 10.91 -10.88 -12.49
C PRO A 9 10.66 -9.38 -12.54
N ILE A 10 9.39 -8.95 -12.41
CA ILE A 10 9.00 -7.54 -12.33
C ILE A 10 9.65 -6.81 -11.13
N ALA A 11 10.12 -7.55 -10.12
CA ALA A 11 10.88 -6.99 -9.00
C ALA A 11 12.21 -6.34 -9.41
N ASN A 12 12.68 -6.58 -10.66
CA ASN A 12 13.84 -5.90 -11.26
C ASN A 12 13.43 -4.88 -12.34
N GLY A 13 12.17 -4.44 -12.33
CA GLY A 13 11.64 -3.43 -13.25
C GLY A 13 12.14 -2.02 -12.94
N LYS A 14 11.87 -1.07 -13.85
CA LYS A 14 12.33 0.33 -13.73
C LYS A 14 11.45 1.20 -12.83
N ASN A 15 10.21 0.77 -12.58
CA ASN A 15 9.22 1.50 -11.78
C ASN A 15 8.91 0.68 -10.53
N GLN A 16 9.88 0.58 -9.62
CA GLN A 16 9.72 -0.12 -8.35
C GLN A 16 9.57 0.89 -7.22
N SER A 17 8.80 0.49 -6.21
CA SER A 17 8.73 1.14 -4.90
C SER A 17 9.30 0.20 -3.84
N PRO A 18 9.74 0.73 -2.68
CA PRO A 18 9.77 2.15 -2.30
C PRO A 18 10.88 2.95 -3.00
N ILE A 19 10.83 4.28 -2.85
CA ILE A 19 11.89 5.22 -3.27
C ILE A 19 12.21 6.23 -2.16
N ASP A 20 13.31 6.95 -2.32
CA ASP A 20 13.60 8.14 -1.52
C ASP A 20 12.96 9.38 -2.16
N LEU A 21 12.13 10.09 -1.41
CA LEU A 21 11.48 11.32 -1.84
C LEU A 21 12.43 12.48 -1.59
N ILE A 22 13.14 12.89 -2.65
CA ILE A 22 14.03 14.05 -2.62
C ILE A 22 13.18 15.32 -2.75
N THR A 23 12.95 16.01 -1.64
CA THR A 23 12.02 17.15 -1.59
C THR A 23 12.47 18.31 -2.48
N GLY A 24 13.78 18.50 -2.65
CA GLY A 24 14.37 19.49 -3.55
C GLY A 24 14.15 19.21 -5.05
N GLU A 25 13.84 17.97 -5.43
CA GLU A 25 13.55 17.58 -6.82
C GLU A 25 12.04 17.54 -7.11
N ALA A 26 11.21 17.54 -6.06
CA ALA A 26 9.76 17.55 -6.18
C ALA A 26 9.28 18.87 -6.82
N LYS A 27 8.48 18.75 -7.88
CA LYS A 27 7.91 19.92 -8.57
C LYS A 27 6.50 20.17 -8.07
N TYR A 28 6.26 21.37 -7.55
CA TYR A 28 4.91 21.81 -7.24
C TYR A 28 4.07 21.88 -8.51
N ASP A 29 2.93 21.22 -8.49
CA ASP A 29 1.94 21.26 -9.56
C ASP A 29 0.65 21.91 -9.02
N SER A 30 0.39 23.14 -9.49
CA SER A 30 -0.80 23.92 -9.11
C SER A 30 -2.10 23.38 -9.69
N GLY A 31 -2.03 22.45 -10.65
CA GLY A 31 -3.19 21.74 -11.21
C GLY A 31 -3.69 20.61 -10.30
N LEU A 32 -2.92 20.22 -9.28
CA LEU A 32 -3.33 19.17 -8.35
C LEU A 32 -4.54 19.61 -7.53
N LYS A 33 -5.63 18.85 -7.65
CA LYS A 33 -6.82 19.02 -6.81
C LYS A 33 -6.55 18.42 -5.42
N PRO A 34 -7.26 18.88 -4.37
CA PRO A 34 -7.22 18.21 -3.07
C PRO A 34 -7.58 16.72 -3.20
N LEU A 35 -6.91 15.90 -2.39
CA LEU A 35 -7.29 14.51 -2.20
C LEU A 35 -8.42 14.45 -1.16
N THR A 36 -9.48 13.71 -1.46
CA THR A 36 -10.67 13.60 -0.62
C THR A 36 -10.89 12.15 -0.21
N ALA A 37 -10.74 11.87 1.08
CA ALA A 37 -11.07 10.59 1.69
C ALA A 37 -12.45 10.67 2.36
N LYS A 38 -13.33 9.72 2.03
CA LYS A 38 -14.64 9.56 2.66
C LYS A 38 -14.68 8.18 3.30
N TYR A 39 -14.48 8.12 4.60
CA TYR A 39 -14.55 6.88 5.37
C TYR A 39 -15.84 6.80 6.15
N THR A 40 -16.47 5.63 6.11
CA THR A 40 -17.57 5.29 7.01
C THR A 40 -17.05 4.44 8.16
N PRO A 41 -17.68 4.50 9.34
CA PRO A 41 -17.32 3.62 10.45
C PRO A 41 -17.24 2.15 10.02
N PHE A 42 -16.22 1.45 10.50
CA PHE A 42 -15.97 0.05 10.18
C PHE A 42 -16.50 -0.82 11.33
N SER A 43 -17.77 -1.23 11.26
CA SER A 43 -18.44 -1.99 12.32
C SER A 43 -17.89 -3.42 12.51
N ASP A 44 -17.49 -4.07 11.42
CA ASP A 44 -17.18 -5.51 11.39
C ASP A 44 -15.82 -5.81 10.71
N ALA A 45 -14.87 -4.88 10.83
CA ALA A 45 -13.54 -5.09 10.27
C ALA A 45 -12.70 -6.07 11.09
N LYS A 46 -11.71 -6.68 10.44
CA LYS A 46 -10.79 -7.66 11.03
C LYS A 46 -9.35 -7.16 10.97
N PHE A 47 -8.57 -7.51 11.97
CA PHE A 47 -7.11 -7.45 11.90
C PHE A 47 -6.55 -8.85 11.68
N LEU A 48 -5.73 -9.01 10.65
CA LEU A 48 -5.19 -10.29 10.22
C LEU A 48 -3.67 -10.26 10.34
N ASN A 49 -3.08 -11.27 10.99
CA ASN A 49 -1.65 -11.51 10.87
C ASN A 49 -1.43 -12.49 9.71
N ASN A 50 -0.98 -11.95 8.57
CA ASN A 50 -0.75 -12.75 7.36
C ASN A 50 0.67 -13.32 7.25
N GLY A 51 1.46 -13.25 8.35
CA GLY A 51 2.86 -13.69 8.38
C GLY A 51 3.86 -12.68 7.81
N HIS A 52 3.39 -11.54 7.28
CA HIS A 52 4.20 -10.47 6.71
C HIS A 52 3.88 -9.09 7.32
N SER A 53 2.63 -8.87 7.72
CA SER A 53 2.16 -7.64 8.36
C SER A 53 0.94 -7.94 9.23
N VAL A 54 0.58 -6.95 10.05
CA VAL A 54 -0.81 -6.78 10.52
C VAL A 54 -1.60 -6.08 9.42
N GLN A 55 -2.69 -6.69 8.96
CA GLN A 55 -3.56 -6.15 7.92
C GLN A 55 -4.95 -5.88 8.48
N PHE A 56 -5.45 -4.67 8.31
CA PHE A 56 -6.85 -4.32 8.53
C PHE A 56 -7.67 -4.64 7.29
N GLN A 57 -8.77 -5.37 7.44
CA GLN A 57 -9.69 -5.70 6.37
C GLN A 57 -11.13 -5.34 6.77
N PRO A 58 -11.79 -4.41 6.06
CA PRO A 58 -13.19 -4.09 6.26
C PRO A 58 -14.10 -5.22 5.75
N SER A 59 -15.35 -5.24 6.22
CA SER A 59 -16.37 -6.13 5.65
C SER A 59 -16.64 -5.81 4.18
N PRO A 60 -16.98 -6.82 3.36
CA PRO A 60 -17.40 -6.61 1.98
C PRO A 60 -18.52 -5.58 1.86
N GLY A 61 -18.48 -4.78 0.78
CA GLY A 61 -19.48 -3.73 0.55
C GLY A 61 -19.24 -2.44 1.35
N ASN A 62 -18.09 -2.29 2.01
CA ASN A 62 -17.72 -1.03 2.65
C ASN A 62 -17.71 0.14 1.63
N PRO A 63 -18.43 1.24 1.90
CA PRO A 63 -18.58 2.34 0.95
C PRO A 63 -17.45 3.39 1.04
N SER A 64 -16.39 3.12 1.81
CA SER A 64 -15.29 4.05 1.99
C SER A 64 -14.51 4.23 0.70
N GLU A 65 -14.15 5.48 0.38
CA GLU A 65 -13.59 5.82 -0.92
C GLU A 65 -12.58 6.97 -0.86
N LEU A 66 -11.70 7.00 -1.87
CA LEU A 66 -10.72 8.05 -2.13
C LEU A 66 -10.96 8.63 -3.53
N THR A 67 -10.96 9.95 -3.63
CA THR A 67 -11.15 10.72 -4.88
C THR A 67 -10.27 11.97 -4.88
N GLY A 68 -10.19 12.68 -6.00
CA GLY A 68 -9.39 13.92 -6.11
C GLY A 68 -7.91 13.66 -6.37
N GLY A 69 -7.04 14.64 -6.08
CA GLY A 69 -5.61 14.53 -6.41
C GLY A 69 -5.36 14.31 -7.90
N MET A 70 -4.45 13.40 -8.22
CA MET A 70 -4.19 12.89 -9.58
C MET A 70 -5.08 11.70 -9.96
N LEU A 71 -6.03 11.30 -9.11
CA LEU A 71 -6.84 10.10 -9.37
C LEU A 71 -7.83 10.39 -10.50
N THR A 72 -7.83 9.53 -11.52
CA THR A 72 -8.73 9.62 -12.69
C THR A 72 -10.10 8.98 -12.45
N ALA A 73 -10.27 8.31 -11.31
CA ALA A 73 -11.47 7.59 -10.93
C ALA A 73 -11.64 7.63 -9.41
N LYS A 74 -12.75 7.05 -8.94
CA LYS A 74 -12.95 6.74 -7.52
C LYS A 74 -12.25 5.41 -7.17
N TYR A 75 -11.65 5.38 -5.99
CA TYR A 75 -10.92 4.24 -5.46
C TYR A 75 -11.64 3.79 -4.18
N ASN A 76 -12.11 2.55 -4.13
CA ASN A 76 -12.75 2.02 -2.93
C ASN A 76 -11.65 1.59 -1.95
N PHE A 77 -11.89 1.79 -0.65
CA PHE A 77 -11.00 1.33 0.40
C PHE A 77 -11.15 -0.19 0.57
N GLU A 78 -10.05 -0.91 0.39
CA GLU A 78 -10.02 -2.39 0.47
C GLU A 78 -9.38 -2.89 1.76
N GLN A 79 -8.26 -2.30 2.17
CA GLN A 79 -7.47 -2.70 3.34
C GLN A 79 -6.41 -1.62 3.63
N PHE A 80 -5.83 -1.69 4.83
CA PHE A 80 -4.50 -1.13 5.09
C PHE A 80 -3.62 -2.15 5.84
N HIS A 81 -2.31 -1.94 5.83
CA HIS A 81 -1.34 -2.73 6.59
C HIS A 81 -0.10 -1.88 6.89
N PHE A 82 0.83 -2.41 7.69
CA PHE A 82 1.97 -1.65 8.18
C PHE A 82 3.30 -2.31 7.80
N HIS A 83 4.30 -1.48 7.58
CA HIS A 83 5.71 -1.87 7.58
C HIS A 83 6.38 -1.23 8.80
N TRP A 84 7.25 -1.97 9.49
CA TRP A 84 7.95 -1.50 10.68
C TRP A 84 9.33 -2.16 10.81
N GLY A 85 10.22 -1.51 11.56
CA GLY A 85 11.59 -1.95 11.76
C GLY A 85 11.85 -2.63 13.10
N GLY A 86 13.12 -2.86 13.41
CA GLY A 86 13.52 -3.43 14.70
C GLY A 86 13.55 -2.41 15.85
N ASN A 87 13.49 -1.12 15.54
CA ASN A 87 13.57 -0.01 16.49
C ASN A 87 13.00 1.28 15.88
N ASP A 88 12.88 2.34 16.67
CA ASP A 88 12.23 3.60 16.26
C ASP A 88 13.04 4.44 15.24
N ALA A 89 14.27 4.07 14.90
CA ALA A 89 15.06 4.78 13.89
C ALA A 89 14.78 4.28 12.45
N GLU A 90 14.07 3.16 12.30
CA GLU A 90 13.86 2.48 11.01
C GLU A 90 12.51 1.80 10.92
N GLY A 91 12.00 1.59 9.70
CA GLY A 91 10.80 0.77 9.48
C GLY A 91 9.90 1.20 8.33
N SER A 92 9.89 2.49 8.00
CA SER A 92 9.26 2.96 6.77
C SER A 92 9.96 2.37 5.54
N GLU A 93 9.19 2.09 4.50
CA GLU A 93 9.74 1.62 3.23
C GLU A 93 10.27 2.82 2.43
N HIS A 94 9.46 3.87 2.28
CA HIS A 94 9.86 5.15 1.72
C HIS A 94 10.73 5.94 2.69
N ARG A 95 11.51 6.86 2.11
CA ARG A 95 12.32 7.84 2.81
C ARG A 95 11.95 9.25 2.35
N VAL A 96 12.26 10.23 3.19
CA VAL A 96 12.18 11.66 2.84
C VAL A 96 13.55 12.26 3.06
N ASP A 97 14.21 12.70 1.99
CA ASP A 97 15.58 13.20 2.01
C ASP A 97 16.54 12.24 2.75
N GLY A 98 16.44 10.94 2.46
CA GLY A 98 17.22 9.87 3.06
C GLY A 98 16.75 9.41 4.45
N LYS A 99 15.87 10.17 5.11
CA LYS A 99 15.37 9.87 6.46
C LYS A 99 14.29 8.79 6.44
N MET A 100 14.44 7.81 7.34
CA MET A 100 13.43 6.81 7.68
C MET A 100 12.57 7.23 8.86
N TYR A 101 11.41 6.59 8.96
CA TYR A 101 10.48 6.69 10.08
C TYR A 101 10.25 5.31 10.72
N PRO A 102 9.76 5.22 11.97
CA PRO A 102 9.58 3.95 12.68
C PRO A 102 8.66 2.93 11.97
N ALA A 103 7.69 3.44 11.21
CA ALA A 103 6.71 2.62 10.50
C ALA A 103 6.10 3.39 9.33
N GLU A 104 5.53 2.65 8.38
CA GLU A 104 4.74 3.19 7.26
C GLU A 104 3.42 2.42 7.15
N MET A 105 2.32 3.16 7.00
CA MET A 105 1.00 2.58 6.78
C MET A 105 0.65 2.71 5.30
N GLU A 106 0.33 1.58 4.68
CA GLU A 106 -0.12 1.55 3.30
C GLU A 106 -1.62 1.30 3.22
N ALA A 107 -2.34 2.19 2.55
CA ALA A 107 -3.78 2.11 2.34
C ALA A 107 -4.12 2.21 0.84
N PHE A 108 -5.24 1.57 0.44
CA PHE A 108 -5.83 1.57 -0.91
C PHE A 108 -5.08 0.76 -1.98
N ARG A 109 -5.75 -0.26 -2.53
CA ARG A 109 -5.13 -1.21 -3.49
C ARG A 109 -6.05 -1.74 -4.59
N SER A 110 -7.24 -1.18 -4.81
CA SER A 110 -8.14 -1.64 -5.87
C SER A 110 -8.49 -0.52 -6.86
N VAL A 111 -7.75 -0.49 -7.96
CA VAL A 111 -8.09 0.28 -9.16
C VAL A 111 -8.32 -0.74 -10.24
N MET A 112 -9.43 -0.69 -10.96
CA MET A 112 -9.60 -1.49 -12.17
C MET A 112 -9.64 -0.54 -13.36
N ASN A 113 -8.94 -0.90 -14.43
CA ASN A 113 -8.98 -0.19 -15.69
C ASN A 113 -10.35 -0.42 -16.34
N ARG A 114 -10.61 0.27 -17.45
CA ARG A 114 -11.87 0.15 -18.20
C ARG A 114 -12.16 -1.28 -18.69
N ASP A 115 -11.15 -2.16 -18.72
CA ASP A 115 -11.25 -3.57 -19.08
C ASP A 115 -11.37 -4.50 -17.85
N GLY A 116 -11.53 -3.95 -16.65
CA GLY A 116 -11.62 -4.72 -15.39
C GLY A 116 -10.28 -5.23 -14.86
N LYS A 117 -9.13 -4.74 -15.36
CA LYS A 117 -7.79 -5.16 -14.92
C LYS A 117 -7.23 -4.24 -13.84
N PRO A 118 -6.52 -4.74 -12.83
CA PRO A 118 -5.91 -3.89 -11.80
C PRO A 118 -5.01 -2.77 -12.40
N MET A 119 -5.27 -1.48 -12.11
CA MET A 119 -4.38 -0.36 -12.49
C MET A 119 -3.33 -0.04 -11.42
N VAL A 120 -3.24 -0.84 -10.37
CA VAL A 120 -2.14 -0.78 -9.39
C VAL A 120 -1.25 -2.00 -9.55
N GLY A 121 0.02 -1.74 -9.88
CA GLY A 121 1.11 -2.71 -9.89
C GLY A 121 1.89 -2.79 -8.56
N ASN A 122 1.41 -2.10 -7.52
CA ASN A 122 2.08 -2.04 -6.22
C ASN A 122 1.64 -3.18 -5.30
N TYR A 123 0.48 -3.80 -5.60
CA TYR A 123 0.14 -5.07 -4.97
C TYR A 123 1.03 -6.16 -5.57
N ARG A 124 2.14 -6.43 -4.89
CA ARG A 124 2.78 -7.73 -4.98
C ARG A 124 1.80 -8.68 -4.27
N PRO A 125 1.07 -9.59 -4.96
CA PRO A 125 0.56 -10.74 -4.25
C PRO A 125 1.76 -11.35 -3.51
N PRO A 126 1.65 -11.74 -2.23
CA PRO A 126 2.73 -12.42 -1.55
C PRO A 126 3.16 -13.60 -2.45
N CYS A 127 4.31 -13.46 -3.11
CA CYS A 127 4.92 -14.49 -3.95
C CYS A 127 5.09 -15.67 -2.97
N PRO A 128 4.39 -16.82 -3.15
CA PRO A 128 4.16 -17.78 -2.08
C PRO A 128 5.49 -18.30 -1.53
N LEU A 129 5.84 -17.89 -0.31
CA LEU A 129 6.97 -18.44 0.43
C LEU A 129 6.46 -19.58 1.30
N HIS A 130 6.46 -20.79 0.74
CA HIS A 130 6.58 -22.07 1.46
C HIS A 130 5.70 -22.21 2.72
N GLU A 131 4.43 -22.58 2.54
CA GLU A 131 3.61 -23.29 3.56
C GLU A 131 3.42 -22.61 4.94
N ARG A 132 3.58 -21.28 5.06
CA ARG A 132 3.42 -20.61 6.37
C ARG A 132 1.96 -20.45 6.79
N ALA A 133 1.65 -20.83 8.03
CA ALA A 133 0.32 -20.74 8.60
C ALA A 133 -0.14 -19.28 8.80
N VAL A 134 -1.25 -18.91 8.15
CA VAL A 134 -1.97 -17.65 8.38
C VAL A 134 -2.78 -17.77 9.66
N LYS A 135 -2.65 -16.81 10.58
CA LYS A 135 -3.46 -16.76 11.81
C LYS A 135 -4.29 -15.49 11.84
N THR A 136 -5.60 -15.66 11.85
CA THR A 136 -6.53 -14.56 12.12
C THR A 136 -6.66 -14.40 13.63
N SER A 137 -6.40 -13.20 14.15
CA SER A 137 -6.75 -12.89 15.54
C SER A 137 -8.10 -12.17 15.50
N PHE A 138 -9.07 -12.69 16.25
CA PHE A 138 -10.32 -12.00 16.54
C PHE A 138 -10.16 -11.19 17.82
#